data_AF-A0A3B1CP34-F1
#
_entry.id   AF-A0A3B1CP34-F1
#
_cell.length_a   1.000
_cell.length_b   1.000
_cell.length_c   1.000
_cell.angle_alpha   90.00
_cell.angle_beta   90.00
_cell.angle_gamma   90.00
#
_symmetry.space_group_name_H-M   'P 1'
#
loop_
_entity.id
_entity.type
_entity.pdbx_description
1 polymer ?
#
loop_
_entity_poly.entity_id
_entity_poly.type
_entity_poly.pdbx_seq_one_letter_code
_entity_poly.pdbx_strand_id
1 'polypeptide(L)' 'MDIALLPAYRNQGIGSRLLHALLEKAKAFSLIFQGAPDVFLEQKTYALSHPKMGAFDLFLVPIAQNEEGYAYQAVFN' A
#
# COMPACT_ATOMS: atom_id res chain seq x y z
N MET A 1 1.48 14.41 2.78
CA MET A 1 1.61 14.44 4.26
C MET A 1 2.51 13.29 4.61
N ASP A 2 3.74 13.56 5.04
CA ASP A 2 4.67 12.50 5.46
C ASP A 2 4.42 12.17 6.93
N ILE A 3 4.13 10.91 7.21
CA ILE A 3 3.97 10.39 8.56
C ILE A 3 5.22 9.56 8.86
N ALA A 4 6.14 10.13 9.64
CA ALA A 4 7.28 9.40 10.15
C ALA A 4 6.97 8.89 11.57
N LEU A 5 7.10 7.59 11.80
CA LEU A 5 7.11 7.04 13.15
C LEU A 5 8.53 7.11 13.72
N LEU A 6 8.65 7.76 14.88
CA LEU A 6 9.87 7.72 15.68
C LEU A 6 10.26 6.25 15.96
N PRO A 7 11.56 5.90 15.95
CA PRO A 7 12.01 4.52 16.10
C PRO A 7 11.40 3.76 17.29
N ALA A 8 11.20 4.45 18.41
CA ALA A 8 10.61 3.89 19.64
C ALA A 8 9.16 3.39 19.49
N TYR A 9 8.45 3.80 18.42
CA TYR A 9 7.05 3.46 18.16
C TYR A 9 6.87 2.59 16.90
N ARG A 10 7.96 2.14 16.27
CA ARG A 10 7.91 1.21 15.14
C ARG A 10 7.46 -0.18 15.61
N ASN A 11 6.84 -0.95 14.71
CA ASN A 11 6.37 -2.33 14.94
C ASN A 11 5.34 -2.52 16.08
N GLN A 12 4.72 -1.44 16.58
CA GLN A 12 3.67 -1.49 17.60
C GLN A 12 2.25 -1.39 17.00
N GLY A 13 2.10 -1.56 15.69
CA GLY A 13 0.82 -1.40 14.99
C GLY A 13 0.28 0.04 14.91
N ILE A 14 1.00 1.02 15.48
CA ILE A 14 0.60 2.44 15.52
C ILE A 14 0.43 3.02 14.11
N GLY A 15 1.34 2.72 13.19
CA GLY A 15 1.28 3.22 11.81
C GLY A 15 0.00 2.82 11.08
N SER A 16 -0.41 1.54 11.21
CA SER A 16 -1.65 1.06 10.61
C SER A 16 -2.87 1.75 11.21
N ARG A 17 -2.92 1.95 12.54
CA ARG A 17 -4.04 2.63 13.20
C ARG A 17 -4.15 4.10 12.82
N LEU A 18 -3.01 4.79 12.74
CA LEU A 18 -2.95 6.18 12.26
C LEU A 18 -3.40 6.28 10.81
N LEU A 19 -2.93 5.38 9.94
CA LEU A 19 -3.35 5.32 8.55
C LEU A 19 -4.86 5.15 8.45
N HIS A 20 -5.45 4.17 9.13
CA HIS A 20 -6.90 3.95 9.10
C HIS A 20 -7.68 5.17 9.57
N ALA A 21 -7.29 5.79 10.69
CA ALA A 21 -7.97 6.99 11.19
C ALA A 21 -7.89 8.17 10.20
N LEU A 22 -6.77 8.30 9.48
CA LEU A 22 -6.59 9.32 8.47
C LEU A 22 -7.39 9.03 7.19
N LEU A 23 -7.45 7.77 6.76
CA LEU A 23 -8.29 7.35 5.63
C LEU A 23 -9.77 7.60 5.93
N GLU A 24 -10.25 7.22 7.12
CA GLU A 24 -11.61 7.51 7.58
C GLU A 24 -11.93 9.00 7.54
N LYS A 25 -11.03 9.83 8.10
CA LYS A 25 -11.20 11.29 8.08
C LYS A 25 -11.24 11.86 6.66
N ALA A 26 -10.44 11.30 5.76
CA ALA A 26 -10.40 11.71 4.36
C ALA A 26 -11.53 11.12 3.50
N LYS A 27 -12.35 10.21 4.04
CA LYS A 27 -13.29 9.36 3.28
C LYS A 27 -12.61 8.57 2.17
N ALA A 28 -11.36 8.20 2.42
CA ALA A 28 -10.50 7.46 1.53
C ALA A 28 -10.51 5.97 1.89
N PHE A 29 -10.05 5.14 0.96
CA PHE A 29 -9.80 3.73 1.21
C PHE A 29 -8.47 3.30 0.57
N SER A 30 -7.99 2.12 0.94
CA SER A 30 -6.80 1.55 0.32
C SER A 30 -7.03 0.10 -0.08
N LEU A 31 -6.38 -0.32 -1.15
CA LEU A 31 -6.32 -1.71 -1.59
C LEU A 31 -4.93 -2.26 -1.32
N ILE A 32 -4.87 -3.48 -0.79
CA ILE A 32 -3.62 -4.23 -0.61
C ILE A 32 -3.57 -5.34 -1.65
N PHE A 33 -2.45 -5.43 -2.35
CA PHE A 33 -2.18 -6.45 -3.36
C PHE A 33 -1.00 -7.31 -2.91
N GLN A 34 -1.13 -8.63 -3.08
CA GLN A 34 -0.01 -9.56 -2.92
C GLN A 34 0.74 -9.67 -4.25
N GLY A 35 2.03 -9.38 -4.22
CA GLY A 35 2.94 -9.56 -5.35
C GLY A 35 3.27 -11.01 -5.63
N ALA A 36 3.88 -11.26 -6.78
CA ALA A 36 4.56 -12.53 -7.01
C ALA A 36 5.78 -12.67 -6.07
N PRO A 37 6.11 -13.90 -5.62
CA PRO A 37 7.16 -14.13 -4.61
C PRO A 37 8.51 -13.47 -4.91
N ASP A 38 8.95 -13.50 -6.17
CA ASP A 38 10.28 -13.05 -6.59
C ASP A 38 10.25 -11.71 -7.36
N VAL A 39 9.15 -10.95 -7.27
CA VAL A 39 9.01 -9.67 -7.98
C VAL A 39 8.92 -8.52 -6.99
N PHE A 40 9.98 -7.71 -6.98
CA PHE A 40 9.98 -6.43 -6.28
C PHE A 40 9.56 -5.30 -7.23
N LEU A 41 8.50 -4.59 -6.85
CA LEU A 41 8.04 -3.37 -7.49
C LEU A 41 8.41 -2.17 -6.61
N GLU A 42 9.21 -1.27 -7.17
CA GLU A 42 9.51 0.01 -6.54
C GLU A 42 8.23 0.85 -6.38
N GLN A 43 8.29 1.83 -5.48
CA GLN A 43 7.21 2.80 -5.33
C GLN A 43 7.09 3.69 -6.57
N LYS A 44 6.09 3.43 -7.44
CA LYS A 44 5.76 4.25 -8.61
C LYS A 44 4.40 3.89 -9.19
N THR A 45 4.00 4.60 -10.25
CA THR A 45 2.80 4.28 -11.03
C THR A 45 3.07 3.11 -11.98
N TYR A 46 2.16 2.14 -11.97
CA TYR A 46 2.16 0.98 -12.87
C TYR A 46 0.84 0.90 -13.64
N ALA A 47 0.94 0.55 -14.93
CA ALA A 47 -0.20 0.16 -15.73
C ALA A 47 -0.62 -1.26 -15.34
N LEU A 48 -1.79 -1.40 -14.73
CA LEU A 48 -2.39 -2.67 -14.37
C LEU A 48 -3.46 -3.05 -15.39
N SER A 49 -3.54 -4.34 -15.72
CA SER A 49 -4.57 -4.88 -16.59
C SER A 49 -5.45 -5.85 -15.80
N HIS A 50 -6.77 -5.64 -15.85
CA HIS A 50 -7.75 -6.50 -15.19
C HIS A 50 -8.85 -6.92 -16.19
N PRO A 51 -9.22 -8.21 -16.27
CA PRO A 51 -10.13 -8.72 -17.31
C PRO A 51 -11.49 -8.00 -17.40
N LYS A 52 -12.02 -7.49 -16.30
CA LYS A 52 -13.31 -6.77 -16.28
C LYS A 52 -13.20 -5.25 -16.37
N MET A 53 -12.06 -4.68 -15.97
CA MET A 53 -11.89 -3.23 -15.86
C MET A 53 -11.02 -2.64 -16.98
N GLY A 54 -10.36 -3.49 -17.77
CA GLY A 54 -9.38 -3.06 -18.76
C GLY A 54 -8.05 -2.66 -18.11
N ALA A 55 -7.32 -1.78 -18.78
CA ALA A 55 -6.03 -1.27 -18.31
C ALA A 55 -6.21 0.09 -17.62
N PHE A 56 -5.53 0.29 -16.49
CA PHE A 56 -5.55 1.53 -15.71
C PHE A 56 -4.27 1.68 -14.90
N ASP A 57 -3.92 2.93 -14.58
CA ASP A 57 -2.70 3.25 -13.84
C ASP A 57 -2.98 3.33 -12.34
N LEU A 58 -2.20 2.59 -11.53
CA LEU A 58 -2.18 2.73 -10.07
C LEU A 58 -0.79 3.08 -9.55
N PHE A 59 -0.74 4.00 -8.60
CA PHE A 59 0.46 4.25 -7.80
C PHE A 59 0.55 3.19 -6.71
N LEU A 60 1.58 2.35 -6.78
CA LEU A 60 1.81 1.25 -5.84
C LEU A 60 2.97 1.60 -4.92
N VAL A 61 2.82 1.28 -3.63
CA VAL A 61 3.86 1.43 -2.60
C VAL A 61 4.13 0.07 -1.97
N PRO A 62 5.38 -0.43 -1.92
CA PRO A 62 5.71 -1.63 -1.15
C PRO A 62 5.59 -1.34 0.35
N ILE A 63 4.83 -2.18 1.08
CA ILE A 63 4.54 -1.97 2.51
C ILE A 63 5.01 -3.11 3.42
N ALA A 64 5.24 -4.31 2.87
CA ALA A 64 5.74 -5.46 3.61
C ALA A 64 6.38 -6.49 2.68
N GLN A 65 7.15 -7.41 3.26
CA GLN A 65 7.67 -8.61 2.60
C GLN A 65 7.40 -9.82 3.50
N ASN A 66 6.86 -10.90 2.94
CA ASN A 66 6.61 -12.17 3.61
C ASN A 66 7.08 -13.33 2.71
N GLU A 67 6.84 -14.57 3.14
CA GLU A 67 7.20 -15.78 2.38
C GLU A 67 6.49 -15.88 1.02
N GLU A 68 5.35 -15.21 0.86
CA GLU A 68 4.56 -15.17 -0.37
C GLU A 68 5.00 -14.04 -1.33
N GLY A 69 5.98 -13.22 -0.93
CA GLY A 69 6.49 -12.09 -1.71
C GLY A 69 6.26 -10.72 -1.05
N TYR A 70 6.17 -9.68 -1.88
CA TYR A 70 5.97 -8.31 -1.43
C TYR A 70 4.50 -7.93 -1.43
N ALA A 71 4.06 -7.22 -0.39
CA ALA A 71 2.72 -6.61 -0.33
C ALA A 71 2.78 -5.15 -0.80
N TYR A 72 1.80 -4.75 -1.60
CA TYR A 72 1.71 -3.41 -2.19
C TYR A 72 0.41 -2.73 -1.81
N GLN A 73 0.45 -1.41 -1.62
CA GLN A 73 -0.73 -0.61 -1.31
C GLN A 73 -0.99 0.45 -2.37
N ALA A 74 -2.26 0.63 -2.72
CA ALA A 74 -2.79 1.79 -3.43
C ALA A 74 -3.83 2.50 -2.56
N VAL A 75 -3.81 3.83 -2.51
CA VAL A 75 -4.74 4.67 -1.73
C VAL A 75 -5.61 5.51 -2.67
N PHE A 76 -6.90 5.57 -2.38
CA PHE A 76 -7.93 6.27 -3.16
C PHE A 76 -8.67 7.24 -2.24
N ASN A 77 -8.81 8.51 -2.66
CA ASN A 77 -9.55 9.55 -1.94
C ASN A 77 -10.76 10.03 -2.75
#